data_AF-A0A1E7I5A1-F1
#
_entry.id   AF-A0A1E7I5A1-F1
#
_cell.length_a   1.000
_cell.length_b   1.000
_cell.length_c   1.000
_cell.angle_alpha   90.00
_cell.angle_beta   90.00
_cell.angle_gamma   90.00
#
_symmetry.space_group_name_H-M   'P 1'
#
loop_
_entity.id
_entity.type
_entity.pdbx_description
1 polymer ?
#
loop_
_entity_poly.entity_id
_entity_poly.type
_entity_poly.pdbx_seq_one_letter_code
_entity_poly.pdbx_strand_id
1 'polypeptide(L)'
;MIINVTFNGTVTAPILVDTGSPGLIITDDLADRLGLFDKNGSRLMVLISGIGGTKTAARTIINKLSIGSITEEFIPAHIVSEKWDAYAGLIGMDILSSYTLTIDPANRRLIANEIPAVRDRPAGRDKVWWQAKFREFRHYSEFWEQQVMLVDRNNSLYSRLPPSEHKKVKSFIFQQRDEAQELFSKLERFARWRNVPRHWRR
;
A
#
# COMPACT_ATOMS: atom_id res chain seq x y z
N MET A 1 -6.50 -10.41 -17.01
CA MET A 1 -7.49 -9.55 -17.70
C MET A 1 -7.31 -8.11 -17.23
N ILE A 2 -7.44 -7.13 -18.13
CA ILE A 2 -7.16 -5.71 -17.84
C ILE A 2 -8.47 -4.93 -17.81
N ILE A 3 -8.64 -4.07 -16.81
CA ILE A 3 -9.82 -3.23 -16.60
C ILE A 3 -9.40 -1.77 -16.38
N ASN A 4 -10.27 -0.82 -16.69
CA ASN A 4 -10.03 0.58 -16.35
C ASN A 4 -10.45 0.84 -14.90
N VAL A 5 -9.57 1.51 -14.17
CA VAL A 5 -9.76 1.87 -12.76
C VAL A 5 -9.51 3.35 -12.59
N THR A 6 -10.42 4.05 -11.91
CA THR A 6 -10.27 5.46 -11.59
C THR A 6 -9.78 5.61 -10.15
N PHE A 7 -8.63 6.26 -9.99
CA PHE A 7 -7.96 6.48 -8.72
C PHE A 7 -8.17 7.93 -8.27
N ASN A 8 -8.48 8.11 -6.99
CA ASN A 8 -8.74 9.40 -6.35
C ASN A 8 -9.77 10.29 -7.10
N GLY A 9 -10.63 9.68 -7.92
CA GLY A 9 -11.62 10.38 -8.74
C GLY A 9 -11.08 11.12 -9.97
N THR A 10 -9.77 11.11 -10.21
CA THR A 10 -9.14 11.99 -11.22
C THR A 10 -8.33 11.23 -12.27
N VAL A 11 -7.62 10.17 -11.88
CA VAL A 11 -6.70 9.47 -12.79
C VAL A 11 -7.28 8.10 -13.13
N THR A 12 -7.57 7.88 -14.41
CA THR A 12 -7.96 6.55 -14.92
C THR A 12 -6.76 5.86 -15.56
N ALA A 13 -6.57 4.58 -15.23
CA ALA A 13 -5.50 3.77 -15.80
C ALA A 13 -5.95 2.31 -16.03
N PRO A 14 -5.36 1.62 -17.03
CA PRO A 14 -5.55 0.19 -17.22
C PRO A 14 -4.83 -0.60 -16.12
N ILE A 15 -5.53 -1.52 -15.47
CA ILE A 15 -5.03 -2.30 -14.33
C ILE A 15 -5.31 -3.79 -14.58
N LEU A 16 -4.31 -4.62 -14.34
CA LEU A 16 -4.44 -6.06 -14.39
C LEU A 16 -5.18 -6.59 -13.16
N VAL A 17 -6.18 -7.44 -13.36
CA VAL A 17 -6.79 -8.22 -12.28
C VAL A 17 -5.92 -9.46 -12.05
N ASP A 18 -5.34 -9.58 -10.86
CA ASP A 18 -4.39 -10.63 -10.51
C ASP A 18 -4.74 -11.27 -9.16
N THR A 19 -5.39 -12.43 -9.20
CA THR A 19 -5.77 -13.20 -8.00
C THR A 19 -4.57 -13.82 -7.28
N GLY A 20 -3.38 -13.82 -7.89
CA GLY A 20 -2.14 -14.27 -7.28
C GLY A 20 -1.44 -13.19 -6.45
N SER A 21 -1.85 -11.92 -6.58
CA SER A 21 -1.28 -10.83 -5.80
C SER A 21 -1.98 -10.65 -4.46
N PRO A 22 -1.25 -10.44 -3.35
CA PRO A 22 -1.85 -10.14 -2.05
C PRO A 22 -2.47 -8.74 -1.99
N GLY A 23 -2.14 -7.82 -2.92
CA GLY A 23 -2.80 -6.52 -2.94
C GLY A 23 -2.48 -5.61 -4.12
N LEU A 24 -2.84 -4.33 -4.00
CA LEU A 24 -2.63 -3.33 -5.04
C LEU A 24 -1.14 -3.02 -5.25
N ILE A 25 -0.69 -3.11 -6.51
CA ILE A 25 0.63 -2.65 -6.95
C ILE A 25 0.41 -1.68 -8.11
N ILE A 26 1.13 -0.56 -8.12
CA ILE A 26 1.10 0.43 -9.20
C ILE A 26 2.53 0.76 -9.64
N THR A 27 2.68 1.21 -10.88
CA THR A 27 3.98 1.68 -11.39
C THR A 27 4.32 3.07 -10.86
N ASP A 28 5.60 3.43 -10.87
CA ASP A 28 6.05 4.80 -10.58
C ASP A 28 5.34 5.83 -11.47
N ASP A 29 5.18 5.57 -12.77
CA ASP A 29 4.50 6.46 -13.71
C ASP A 29 3.03 6.75 -13.31
N LEU A 30 2.32 5.74 -12.78
CA LEU A 30 0.96 5.95 -12.28
C LEU A 30 0.97 6.73 -10.96
N ALA A 31 1.92 6.44 -10.08
CA ALA A 31 2.09 7.17 -8.83
C ALA A 31 2.43 8.65 -9.05
N ASP A 32 3.24 8.97 -10.07
CA ASP A 32 3.55 10.32 -10.53
C ASP A 32 2.27 11.07 -10.95
N ARG A 33 1.47 10.44 -11.82
CA ARG A 33 0.19 11.01 -12.28
C ARG A 33 -0.78 11.25 -11.14
N LEU A 34 -0.69 10.45 -10.08
CA LEU A 34 -1.49 10.57 -8.87
C LEU A 34 -0.95 11.60 -7.87
N GLY A 35 0.24 12.15 -8.10
CA GLY A 35 0.89 13.06 -7.17
C GLY A 35 1.23 12.41 -5.83
N LEU A 36 1.55 11.11 -5.83
CA LEU A 36 1.87 10.35 -4.60
C LEU A 36 3.28 10.58 -4.10
N PHE A 37 4.09 11.31 -4.85
CA PHE A 37 5.42 11.71 -4.45
C PHE A 37 5.35 13.08 -3.82
N ASP A 38 5.85 13.21 -2.60
CA ASP A 38 6.00 14.51 -1.99
C ASP A 38 7.04 15.35 -2.77
N LYS A 39 7.15 16.64 -2.43
CA LYS A 39 8.13 17.54 -3.06
C LYS A 39 9.58 17.10 -2.86
N ASN A 40 9.84 16.19 -1.92
CA ASN A 40 11.16 15.68 -1.58
C ASN A 40 11.40 14.25 -2.15
N GLY A 41 10.45 13.67 -2.90
CA GLY A 41 10.50 12.30 -3.39
C GLY A 41 10.44 11.23 -2.29
N SER A 42 10.05 11.60 -1.07
CA SER A 42 9.98 10.75 0.12
C SER A 42 8.94 9.66 -0.01
N ARG A 43 9.35 8.45 0.36
CA ARG A 43 8.55 7.22 0.26
C ARG A 43 8.98 6.28 1.36
N LEU A 44 8.04 5.60 2.01
CA LEU A 44 8.38 4.47 2.88
C LEU A 44 8.87 3.31 2.01
N MET A 45 10.17 3.04 2.03
CA MET A 45 10.78 1.94 1.30
C MET A 45 10.59 0.63 2.06
N VAL A 46 10.10 -0.38 1.36
CA VAL A 46 9.82 -1.72 1.89
C VAL A 46 10.33 -2.79 0.94
N LEU A 47 10.53 -4.00 1.46
CA LEU A 47 10.77 -5.18 0.65
C LEU A 47 9.47 -5.93 0.44
N ILE A 48 9.16 -6.26 -0.80
CA ILE A 48 8.04 -7.14 -1.17
C ILE A 48 8.61 -8.42 -1.78
N SER A 49 7.95 -9.55 -1.52
CA SER A 49 8.36 -10.86 -2.03
C SER A 49 7.26 -11.48 -2.88
N GLY A 50 7.66 -12.18 -3.94
CA GLY A 50 6.77 -12.95 -4.79
C GLY A 50 7.53 -14.10 -5.47
N ILE A 51 6.91 -14.71 -6.48
CA ILE A 51 7.50 -15.85 -7.20
C ILE A 51 8.85 -15.49 -7.84
N GLY A 52 9.00 -14.25 -8.30
CA GLY A 52 10.25 -13.73 -8.89
C GLY A 52 11.32 -13.30 -7.86
N GLY A 53 11.13 -13.59 -6.58
CA GLY A 53 12.05 -13.20 -5.50
C GLY A 53 11.61 -11.94 -4.76
N THR A 54 12.56 -11.32 -4.05
CA THR A 54 12.35 -10.12 -3.24
C THR A 54 12.80 -8.89 -3.99
N LYS A 55 11.98 -7.84 -3.99
CA LYS A 55 12.28 -6.55 -4.62
C LYS A 55 11.95 -5.40 -3.68
N THR A 56 12.60 -4.27 -3.90
CA THR A 56 12.29 -3.02 -3.20
C THR A 56 11.07 -2.35 -3.83
N ALA A 57 10.19 -1.83 -3.00
CA ALA A 57 9.02 -1.06 -3.39
C ALA A 57 8.82 0.12 -2.42
N ALA A 58 7.98 1.06 -2.80
CA ALA A 58 7.48 2.08 -1.88
C ALA A 58 6.08 1.72 -1.37
N ARG A 59 5.84 1.83 -0.07
CA ARG A 59 4.53 1.63 0.54
C ARG A 59 3.76 2.94 0.56
N THR A 60 2.49 2.90 0.17
CA THR A 60 1.61 4.09 0.18
C THR A 60 0.16 3.70 0.44
N ILE A 61 -0.72 4.70 0.49
CA ILE A 61 -2.18 4.55 0.57
C ILE A 61 -2.82 5.34 -0.57
N ILE A 62 -3.64 4.68 -1.37
CA ILE A 62 -4.57 5.32 -2.30
C ILE A 62 -5.85 5.65 -1.53
N ASN A 63 -6.36 6.86 -1.67
CA ASN A 63 -7.53 7.31 -0.91
C ASN A 63 -8.81 6.64 -1.42
N LYS A 64 -8.98 6.57 -2.75
CA LYS A 64 -10.19 6.05 -3.38
C LYS A 64 -9.86 5.33 -4.68
N LEU A 65 -10.56 4.23 -4.92
CA LEU A 65 -10.50 3.46 -6.15
C LEU A 65 -11.93 3.21 -6.63
N SER A 66 -12.19 3.41 -7.94
CA SER A 66 -13.51 3.18 -8.54
C SER A 66 -13.42 2.31 -9.80
N ILE A 67 -14.31 1.32 -9.89
CA ILE A 67 -14.45 0.39 -11.02
C ILE A 67 -15.94 0.22 -11.34
N GLY A 68 -16.42 0.88 -12.39
CA GLY A 68 -17.86 0.91 -12.65
C GLY A 68 -18.62 1.48 -11.44
N SER A 69 -19.53 0.70 -10.85
CA SER A 69 -20.26 1.07 -9.62
C SER A 69 -19.50 0.76 -8.33
N ILE A 70 -18.41 -0.01 -8.38
CA ILE A 70 -17.61 -0.38 -7.22
C ILE A 70 -16.77 0.81 -6.78
N THR A 71 -16.75 1.07 -5.47
CA THR A 71 -15.88 2.06 -4.85
C THR A 71 -15.25 1.50 -3.60
N GLU A 72 -13.93 1.57 -3.54
CA GLU A 72 -13.12 1.23 -2.37
C GLU A 72 -12.43 2.49 -1.84
N GLU A 73 -12.20 2.53 -0.54
CA GLU A 73 -11.48 3.60 0.12
C GLU A 73 -10.36 3.05 0.99
N PHE A 74 -9.31 3.85 1.18
CA PHE A 74 -8.13 3.47 1.94
C PHE A 74 -7.54 2.15 1.43
N ILE A 75 -6.81 2.23 0.33
CA ILE A 75 -6.20 1.06 -0.31
C ILE A 75 -4.69 1.11 -0.10
N PRO A 76 -4.12 0.30 0.81
CA PRO A 76 -2.67 0.16 0.93
C PRO A 76 -2.06 -0.38 -0.36
N ALA A 77 -1.21 0.40 -1.02
CA ALA A 77 -0.59 0.04 -2.29
C ALA A 77 0.92 -0.10 -2.17
N HIS A 78 1.53 -0.80 -3.12
CA HIS A 78 2.96 -0.74 -3.37
C HIS A 78 3.23 -0.03 -4.69
N ILE A 79 4.24 0.82 -4.72
CA ILE A 79 4.74 1.45 -5.94
C ILE A 79 6.03 0.72 -6.32
N VAL A 80 6.11 0.29 -7.57
CA VAL A 80 7.28 -0.41 -8.12
C VAL A 80 7.86 0.35 -9.30
N SER A 81 9.19 0.34 -9.40
CA SER A 81 9.95 0.93 -10.52
C SER A 81 10.00 0.00 -11.74
N GLU A 82 8.89 -0.69 -12.03
CA GLU A 82 8.74 -1.54 -13.20
C GLU A 82 7.93 -0.82 -14.27
N LYS A 83 8.29 -1.07 -15.53
CA LYS A 83 7.55 -0.59 -16.69
C LYS A 83 6.76 -1.74 -17.28
N TRP A 84 5.47 -1.51 -17.46
CA TRP A 84 4.54 -2.47 -18.04
C TRP A 84 3.82 -1.78 -19.20
N ASP A 85 3.80 -2.40 -20.38
CA ASP A 85 3.31 -1.73 -21.59
C ASP A 85 1.77 -1.69 -21.66
N ALA A 86 1.09 -2.72 -21.15
CA ALA A 86 -0.34 -2.91 -21.32
C ALA A 86 -1.20 -2.43 -20.13
N TYR A 87 -0.60 -2.24 -18.96
CA TYR A 87 -1.27 -1.88 -17.72
C TYR A 87 -0.33 -1.09 -16.80
N ALA A 88 -0.87 -0.28 -15.91
CA ALA A 88 -0.10 0.60 -15.02
C ALA A 88 -0.15 0.15 -13.55
N GLY A 89 -0.69 -1.04 -13.30
CA GLY A 89 -0.96 -1.56 -11.97
C GLY A 89 -1.57 -2.96 -12.02
N LEU A 90 -1.61 -3.63 -10.89
CA LEU A 90 -2.42 -4.83 -10.67
C LEU A 90 -3.24 -4.71 -9.39
N ILE A 91 -4.45 -5.24 -9.40
CA ILE A 91 -5.32 -5.36 -8.23
C ILE A 91 -5.29 -6.80 -7.75
N GLY A 92 -4.99 -6.95 -6.46
CA GLY A 92 -4.86 -8.24 -5.79
C GLY A 92 -6.03 -8.57 -4.86
N MET A 93 -5.84 -9.64 -4.11
CA MET A 93 -6.83 -10.21 -3.21
C MET A 93 -7.24 -9.29 -2.06
N ASP A 94 -6.46 -8.26 -1.74
CA ASP A 94 -6.86 -7.23 -0.78
C ASP A 94 -8.11 -6.45 -1.20
N ILE A 95 -8.45 -6.37 -2.48
CA ILE A 95 -9.69 -5.76 -2.98
C ILE A 95 -10.63 -6.86 -3.46
N LEU A 96 -10.10 -7.82 -4.22
CA LEU A 96 -10.90 -8.84 -4.88
C LEU A 96 -11.67 -9.74 -3.89
N SER A 97 -11.17 -9.94 -2.67
CA SER A 97 -11.84 -10.78 -1.66
C SER A 97 -13.20 -10.25 -1.19
N SER A 98 -13.52 -8.97 -1.46
CA SER A 98 -14.82 -8.38 -1.11
C SER A 98 -15.92 -8.72 -2.14
N TYR A 99 -15.56 -9.37 -3.25
CA TYR A 99 -16.44 -9.60 -4.39
C TYR A 99 -16.45 -11.07 -4.82
N THR A 100 -17.62 -11.55 -5.25
CA THR A 100 -17.71 -12.74 -6.09
C THR A 100 -17.37 -12.34 -7.52
N LEU A 101 -16.29 -12.91 -8.07
CA LEU A 101 -15.82 -12.61 -9.41
C LEU A 101 -16.24 -13.69 -10.40
N THR A 102 -16.86 -13.28 -11.50
CA THR A 102 -17.15 -14.13 -12.65
C THR A 102 -16.38 -13.60 -13.86
N ILE A 103 -15.46 -14.41 -14.38
CA ILE A 103 -14.73 -14.12 -15.61
C ILE A 103 -15.50 -14.76 -16.77
N ASP A 104 -15.98 -13.93 -17.69
CA ASP A 104 -16.62 -14.35 -18.93
C ASP A 104 -15.68 -14.04 -20.11
N PRO A 105 -14.81 -14.98 -20.50
CA PRO A 105 -13.83 -14.75 -21.55
C PRO A 105 -14.48 -14.66 -22.94
N ALA A 106 -15.62 -15.32 -23.16
CA ALA A 106 -16.34 -15.28 -24.43
C ALA A 106 -16.83 -13.86 -24.74
N ASN A 107 -17.33 -13.15 -23.71
CA ASN A 107 -17.79 -11.77 -23.83
C ASN A 107 -16.75 -10.72 -23.39
N ARG A 108 -15.54 -11.16 -22.98
CA ARG A 108 -14.47 -10.32 -22.43
C ARG A 108 -14.93 -9.45 -21.26
N ARG A 109 -15.71 -10.04 -20.34
CA ARG A 109 -16.28 -9.34 -19.18
C ARG A 109 -15.76 -9.92 -17.87
N LEU A 110 -15.58 -9.02 -16.90
CA LEU A 110 -15.55 -9.36 -15.48
C LEU A 110 -16.84 -8.87 -14.86
N ILE A 111 -17.50 -9.75 -14.13
CA ILE A 111 -18.62 -9.37 -13.28
C ILE A 111 -18.15 -9.51 -11.84
N ALA A 112 -18.24 -8.43 -11.08
CA ALA A 112 -17.90 -8.41 -9.66
C ALA A 112 -19.17 -8.06 -8.88
N ASN A 113 -19.62 -9.01 -8.06
CA ASN A 113 -20.78 -8.82 -7.19
C ASN A 113 -20.28 -8.67 -5.75
N GLU A 114 -20.60 -7.56 -5.11
CA GLU A 114 -20.25 -7.34 -3.70
C GLU A 114 -20.88 -8.42 -2.83
N ILE A 115 -20.10 -8.99 -1.90
CA ILE A 115 -20.60 -10.01 -0.98
C ILE A 115 -21.40 -9.30 0.13
N PRO A 116 -22.71 -9.53 0.29
CA PRO A 116 -23.54 -8.75 1.22
C PRO A 116 -23.04 -8.74 2.67
N ALA A 117 -22.50 -9.88 3.14
CA ALA A 117 -21.94 -10.00 4.50
C ALA A 117 -20.67 -9.17 4.74
N VAL A 118 -20.10 -8.56 3.70
CA VAL A 118 -18.98 -7.62 3.77
C VAL A 118 -19.47 -6.21 4.08
N ARG A 119 -20.67 -5.84 3.63
CA ARG A 119 -21.24 -4.49 3.78
C ARG A 119 -21.38 -4.05 5.24
N ASP A 120 -21.72 -4.98 6.13
CA ASP A 120 -21.92 -4.69 7.56
C ASP A 120 -20.61 -4.56 8.34
N ARG A 121 -19.46 -4.77 7.68
CA ARG A 121 -18.15 -4.68 8.30
C ARG A 121 -17.61 -3.25 8.22
N PRO A 122 -16.83 -2.80 9.22
CA PRO A 122 -16.15 -1.51 9.15
C PRO A 122 -15.33 -1.35 7.86
N ALA A 123 -15.74 -0.42 7.01
CA ALA A 123 -15.17 -0.16 5.67
C ALA A 123 -15.15 -1.39 4.73
N GLY A 124 -16.05 -2.36 4.89
CA GLY A 124 -16.04 -3.57 4.08
C GLY A 124 -14.87 -4.51 4.41
N ARG A 125 -14.24 -4.38 5.58
CA ARG A 125 -13.06 -5.18 5.98
C ARG A 125 -13.33 -5.96 7.25
N ASP A 126 -12.93 -7.23 7.28
CA ASP A 126 -13.04 -8.05 8.49
C ASP A 126 -11.92 -7.79 9.50
N LYS A 127 -12.05 -8.43 10.66
CA LYS A 127 -11.07 -8.38 11.75
C LYS A 127 -9.67 -8.79 11.29
N VAL A 128 -9.55 -9.80 10.44
CA VAL A 128 -8.26 -10.34 10.01
C VAL A 128 -7.52 -9.31 9.18
N TRP A 129 -8.19 -8.66 8.23
CA TRP A 129 -7.62 -7.59 7.44
C TRP A 129 -7.15 -6.42 8.32
N TRP A 130 -8.01 -5.95 9.24
CA TRP A 130 -7.67 -4.83 10.13
C TRP A 130 -6.45 -5.17 11.00
N GLN A 131 -6.43 -6.32 11.65
CA GLN A 131 -5.31 -6.75 12.49
C GLN A 131 -4.02 -6.90 11.69
N ALA A 132 -4.10 -7.43 10.46
CA ALA A 132 -2.95 -7.54 9.57
C ALA A 132 -2.38 -6.15 9.22
N LYS A 133 -3.23 -5.18 8.88
CA LYS A 133 -2.79 -3.81 8.54
C LYS A 133 -2.25 -3.04 9.73
N PHE A 134 -2.87 -3.17 10.90
CA PHE A 134 -2.34 -2.56 12.12
C PHE A 134 -0.98 -3.15 12.49
N ARG A 135 -0.79 -4.46 12.37
CA ARG A 135 0.49 -5.12 12.60
C ARG A 135 1.56 -4.66 11.61
N GLU A 136 1.23 -4.65 10.33
CA GLU A 136 2.12 -4.22 9.25
C GLU A 136 2.62 -2.78 9.46
N PHE A 137 1.69 -1.83 9.62
CA PHE A 137 2.04 -0.41 9.69
C PHE A 137 2.71 -0.05 11.02
N ARG A 138 2.29 -0.68 12.12
CA ARG A 138 2.99 -0.54 13.42
C ARG A 138 4.42 -1.06 13.32
N HIS A 139 4.63 -2.21 12.69
CA HIS A 139 5.97 -2.77 12.50
C HIS A 139 6.90 -1.78 11.78
N TYR A 140 6.45 -1.14 10.70
CA TYR A 140 7.26 -0.13 10.02
C TYR A 140 7.58 1.06 10.93
N SER A 141 6.57 1.58 11.65
CA SER A 141 6.77 2.70 12.56
C SER A 141 7.77 2.35 13.67
N GLU A 142 7.62 1.21 14.32
CA GLU A 142 8.50 0.76 15.41
C GLU A 142 9.92 0.46 14.91
N PHE A 143 10.04 -0.19 13.74
CA PHE A 143 11.32 -0.52 13.13
C PHE A 143 12.15 0.73 12.86
N TRP A 144 11.57 1.75 12.21
CA TRP A 144 12.28 2.98 11.90
C TRP A 144 12.55 3.85 13.12
N GLU A 145 11.68 3.82 14.14
CA GLU A 145 11.95 4.44 15.43
C GLU A 145 13.19 3.83 16.09
N GLN A 146 13.34 2.50 16.02
CA GLN A 146 14.55 1.82 16.51
C GLN A 146 15.78 2.21 15.69
N GLN A 147 15.69 2.35 14.36
CA GLN A 147 16.82 2.79 13.54
C GLN A 147 17.28 4.21 13.92
N VAL A 148 16.35 5.12 14.25
CA VAL A 148 16.68 6.46 14.76
C VAL A 148 17.47 6.37 16.07
N MET A 149 17.10 5.48 16.99
CA MET A 149 17.85 5.29 18.24
C MET A 149 19.25 4.71 18.01
N LEU A 150 19.45 3.93 16.93
CA LEU A 150 20.72 3.27 16.62
C LEU A 150 21.68 4.14 15.82
N VAL A 151 21.19 5.09 15.01
CA VAL A 151 22.04 5.80 14.04
C VAL A 151 23.15 6.63 14.68
N ASP A 152 22.90 7.22 15.84
CA ASP A 152 23.91 7.98 16.60
C ASP A 152 24.52 7.18 17.78
N ARG A 153 24.10 5.92 17.95
CA ARG A 153 24.57 5.11 19.08
C ARG A 153 26.01 4.64 18.84
N ASN A 154 26.88 4.90 19.81
CA ASN A 154 28.24 4.34 19.83
C ASN A 154 28.18 2.81 19.72
N ASN A 155 29.09 2.22 18.92
CA ASN A 155 29.14 0.79 18.59
C ASN A 155 27.96 0.24 17.79
N SER A 156 27.11 1.07 17.18
CA SER A 156 26.14 0.60 16.19
C SER A 156 26.82 0.30 14.84
N LEU A 157 26.12 -0.40 13.95
CA LEU A 157 26.58 -0.63 12.58
C LEU A 157 26.86 0.69 11.82
N TYR A 158 26.12 1.75 12.15
CA TYR A 158 26.24 3.07 11.54
C TYR A 158 27.49 3.83 11.99
N SER A 159 27.98 3.57 13.20
CA SER A 159 29.17 4.25 13.75
C SER A 159 30.46 3.98 12.97
N ARG A 160 30.46 2.96 12.11
CA ARG A 160 31.58 2.58 11.24
C ARG A 160 31.59 3.30 9.89
N LEU A 161 30.53 4.04 9.58
CA LEU A 161 30.40 4.74 8.30
C LEU A 161 31.28 6.00 8.27
N PRO A 162 31.86 6.35 7.10
CA PRO A 162 32.45 7.67 6.89
C PRO A 162 31.45 8.79 7.22
N PRO A 163 31.89 9.98 7.72
CA PRO A 163 30.98 11.04 8.14
C PRO A 163 29.95 11.49 7.08
N SER A 164 30.35 11.50 5.80
CA SER A 164 29.46 11.86 4.68
C SER A 164 28.36 10.81 4.43
N GLU A 165 28.70 9.53 4.56
CA GLU A 165 27.74 8.42 4.44
C GLU A 165 26.83 8.35 5.66
N HIS A 166 27.39 8.52 6.87
CA HIS A 166 26.64 8.59 8.11
C HIS A 166 25.55 9.68 8.03
N LYS A 167 25.91 10.88 7.57
CA LYS A 167 24.95 11.98 7.37
C LYS A 167 23.82 11.58 6.41
N LYS A 168 24.13 10.94 5.27
CA LYS A 168 23.13 10.50 4.28
C LYS A 168 22.20 9.44 4.87
N VAL A 169 22.77 8.42 5.50
CA VAL A 169 22.00 7.32 6.13
C VAL A 169 21.11 7.86 7.24
N LYS A 170 21.61 8.79 8.06
CA LYS A 170 20.81 9.46 9.08
C LYS A 170 19.64 10.22 8.49
N SER A 171 19.87 11.05 7.48
CA SER A 171 18.77 11.75 6.80
C SER A 171 17.72 10.79 6.23
N PHE A 172 18.17 9.70 5.60
CA PHE A 172 17.29 8.65 5.10
C PHE A 172 16.48 7.97 6.22
N ILE A 173 17.11 7.56 7.32
CA ILE A 173 16.41 6.93 8.46
C ILE A 173 15.33 7.84 9.04
N PHE A 174 15.64 9.12 9.25
CA PHE A 174 14.67 10.08 9.78
C PHE A 174 13.49 10.26 8.83
N GLN A 175 13.77 10.34 7.52
CA GLN A 175 12.74 10.41 6.48
C GLN A 175 11.84 9.17 6.48
N GLN A 176 12.42 7.96 6.53
CA GLN A 176 11.65 6.72 6.59
C GLN A 176 10.78 6.61 7.84
N ARG A 177 11.29 7.09 8.99
CA ARG A 177 10.55 7.16 10.25
C ARG A 177 9.34 8.09 10.15
N ASP A 178 9.50 9.26 9.55
CA ASP A 178 8.40 10.22 9.35
C ASP A 178 7.31 9.62 8.42
N GLU A 179 7.70 8.99 7.31
CA GLU A 179 6.76 8.33 6.39
C GLU A 179 6.00 7.19 7.04
N ALA A 180 6.69 6.33 7.80
CA ALA A 180 6.07 5.22 8.50
C ALA A 180 5.04 5.69 9.54
N GLN A 181 5.38 6.73 10.30
CA GLN A 181 4.47 7.33 11.28
C GLN A 181 3.25 7.96 10.62
N GLU A 182 3.41 8.67 9.49
CA GLU A 182 2.27 9.26 8.79
C GLU A 182 1.35 8.20 8.19
N LEU A 183 1.90 7.14 7.59
CA LEU A 183 1.11 6.02 7.10
C LEU A 183 0.35 5.31 8.22
N PHE A 184 0.98 5.07 9.37
CA PHE A 184 0.31 4.49 10.53
C PHE A 184 -0.79 5.42 11.07
N SER A 185 -0.52 6.73 11.16
CA SER A 185 -1.49 7.74 11.57
C SER A 185 -2.70 7.80 10.63
N LYS A 186 -2.49 7.68 9.30
CA LYS A 186 -3.58 7.57 8.32
C LYS A 186 -4.47 6.37 8.61
N LEU A 187 -3.89 5.20 8.90
CA LEU A 187 -4.64 3.99 9.27
C LEU A 187 -5.46 4.21 10.54
N GLU A 188 -4.88 4.81 11.59
CA GLU A 188 -5.58 5.09 12.84
C GLU A 188 -6.76 6.03 12.65
N ARG A 189 -6.55 7.12 11.89
CA ARG A 189 -7.60 8.11 11.56
C ARG A 189 -8.73 7.45 10.79
N PHE A 190 -8.41 6.66 9.77
CA PHE A 190 -9.42 5.95 8.96
C PHE A 190 -10.20 4.93 9.80
N ALA A 191 -9.51 4.12 10.62
CA ALA A 191 -10.15 3.15 11.50
C ALA A 191 -11.08 3.81 12.53
N ARG A 192 -10.69 4.97 13.07
CA ARG A 192 -11.54 5.77 13.97
C ARG A 192 -12.78 6.28 13.24
N TRP A 193 -12.61 6.86 12.06
CA TRP A 193 -13.73 7.37 11.26
C TRP A 193 -14.73 6.26 10.88
N ARG A 194 -14.23 5.05 10.62
CA ARG A 194 -15.03 3.87 10.27
C ARG A 194 -15.51 3.05 11.47
N ASN A 195 -15.38 3.58 12.69
CA ASN A 195 -15.83 2.95 13.94
C ASN A 195 -15.30 1.51 14.15
N VAL A 196 -14.07 1.23 13.68
CA VAL A 196 -13.46 -0.10 13.83
C VAL A 196 -13.28 -0.44 15.31
N PRO A 197 -13.69 -1.62 15.81
CA PRO A 197 -13.50 -1.97 17.23
C PRO A 197 -12.04 -1.90 17.66
N ARG A 198 -11.75 -1.33 18.85
CA ARG A 198 -10.37 -1.18 19.36
C ARG A 198 -9.58 -2.49 19.40
N HIS A 199 -10.24 -3.61 19.69
CA HIS A 199 -9.60 -4.92 19.75
C HIS A 199 -9.22 -5.50 18.37
N TRP A 200 -9.72 -4.91 17.26
CA TRP A 200 -9.30 -5.22 15.88
C TRP A 200 -8.06 -4.41 15.48
N ARG A 201 -7.71 -3.37 16.23
CA ARG A 201 -6.58 -2.46 15.96
C ARG A 201 -5.28 -2.87 16.67
N ARG A 202 -5.23 -4.10 17.18
CA ARG A 202 -4.11 -4.62 17.98
C ARG A 202 -3.15 -5.42 17.15
#